data_AF-A0A921G2W4-F1
#
_entry.id   AF-A0A921G2W4-F1
#
_cell.length_a   1.000
_cell.length_b   1.000
_cell.length_c   1.000
_cell.angle_alpha   90.00
_cell.angle_beta   90.00
_cell.angle_gamma   90.00
#
_symmetry.space_group_name_H-M   'P 1'
#
loop_
_entity.id
_entity.type
_entity.pdbx_description
1 polymer ?
#
loop_
_entity_poly.entity_id
_entity_poly.type
_entity_poly.pdbx_seq_one_letter_code
_entity_poly.pdbx_strand_id
1 'polypeptide(L)'
;MREFMIIFKQAFMTKGKTKSFIITTSIMILAVFLFANMEKIIDTVKNATGGDSDSVEVLQIIDESGILAERLKMQLKANESDVKVEPSSKSEKELTNQVKEGEIDSFLTLALDDTNTIQANYVSMSTMEITLPTMLQEALQSIQTEMKADELSLSSEQVQTLFAPIQFEQQSVSLSAKSEEELSQARGLVYVLMFLIYFAVIVYSSMIATEVAAEKSSRVMEILISSVSPVKHMFAKVLGIGSLGLLQMVLLGLAGYIALKTTGSEMADGFFSVFGFSNMNVGTLIYALIFFLLGYFLFATLAALLGSLVSRTEDVQQIIMPMTLLIVAGFMIAATGLGNPEMAYLKYASFFPFFAPLVMFLRVGMLDLPLWEPLLSIAIMLVTIFILGFFGARVYRGGVLMYGPSRSLKDIKKAIQLGKE
;
A
#
# COMPACT_ATOMS: atom_id res chain seq x y z
N MET A 1 37.03 5.18 -18.19
CA MET A 1 36.47 4.82 -16.87
C MET A 1 36.56 5.94 -15.84
N ARG A 2 37.67 6.69 -15.74
CA ARG A 2 37.83 7.80 -14.76
C ARG A 2 36.71 8.86 -14.83
N GLU A 3 36.42 9.39 -16.03
CA GLU A 3 35.34 10.38 -16.25
C GLU A 3 33.96 9.88 -15.80
N PHE A 4 33.63 8.64 -16.16
CA PHE A 4 32.34 8.01 -15.81
C PHE A 4 32.17 7.96 -14.28
N MET A 5 33.21 7.52 -13.57
CA MET A 5 33.17 7.42 -12.11
C MET A 5 33.10 8.79 -11.43
N ILE A 6 33.74 9.82 -12.00
CA ILE A 6 33.64 11.20 -11.52
C ILE A 6 32.19 11.69 -11.63
N ILE A 7 31.57 11.53 -12.80
CA ILE A 7 30.19 11.97 -13.04
C ILE A 7 29.22 11.19 -12.15
N PHE A 8 29.40 9.88 -12.04
CA PHE A 8 28.61 9.03 -11.14
C PHE A 8 28.69 9.54 -9.69
N LYS A 9 29.90 9.74 -9.17
CA LYS A 9 30.13 10.20 -7.80
C LYS A 9 29.56 11.59 -7.59
N GLN A 10 29.71 12.48 -8.57
CA GLN A 10 29.13 13.83 -8.53
C GLN A 10 27.61 13.78 -8.49
N ALA A 11 26.96 12.99 -9.35
CA ALA A 11 25.51 12.84 -9.38
C ALA A 11 24.99 12.31 -8.04
N PHE A 12 25.61 11.26 -7.51
CA PHE A 12 25.27 10.67 -6.21
C PHE A 12 25.46 11.68 -5.06
N MET A 13 26.65 12.29 -4.97
CA MET A 13 27.04 13.12 -3.82
C MET A 13 26.31 14.46 -3.79
N THR A 14 26.13 15.09 -4.96
CA THR A 14 25.42 16.37 -5.07
C THR A 14 23.96 16.21 -4.66
N LYS A 15 23.33 15.07 -4.97
CA LYS A 15 21.93 14.79 -4.62
C LYS A 15 21.75 14.27 -3.21
N GLY A 16 22.58 13.33 -2.77
CA GLY A 16 22.50 12.77 -1.42
C GLY A 16 22.79 13.80 -0.31
N LYS A 17 23.51 14.88 -0.61
CA LYS A 17 23.76 15.98 0.33
C LYS A 17 22.72 17.10 0.29
N THR A 18 21.72 17.04 -0.60
CA THR A 18 20.69 18.08 -0.64
C THR A 18 19.81 18.05 0.60
N LYS A 19 19.41 19.23 1.07
CA LYS A 19 18.40 19.34 2.15
C LYS A 19 17.13 18.60 1.78
N SER A 20 16.69 18.67 0.52
CA SER A 20 15.49 17.97 0.04
C SER A 20 15.59 16.45 0.23
N PHE A 21 16.70 15.82 -0.19
CA PHE A 21 16.89 14.38 0.00
C PHE A 21 16.94 13.98 1.49
N ILE A 22 17.69 14.73 2.30
CA ILE A 22 17.80 14.46 3.74
C ILE A 22 16.44 14.61 4.43
N ILE A 23 15.74 15.72 4.19
CA ILE A 23 14.43 15.99 4.81
C ILE A 23 13.40 14.94 4.39
N THR A 24 13.29 14.65 3.08
CA THR A 24 12.31 13.66 2.58
C THR A 24 12.60 12.26 3.10
N THR A 25 13.86 11.84 3.12
CA THR A 25 14.26 10.54 3.69
C THR A 25 13.98 10.48 5.19
N SER A 26 14.29 11.53 5.94
CA SER A 26 13.99 11.61 7.38
C SER A 26 12.50 11.57 7.66
N ILE A 27 11.67 12.27 6.85
CA ILE A 27 10.20 12.22 6.96
C ILE A 27 9.70 10.81 6.69
N MET A 28 10.20 10.13 5.65
CA MET A 28 9.79 8.76 5.35
C MET A 28 10.21 7.78 6.45
N ILE A 29 11.41 7.91 6.99
CA ILE A 29 11.87 7.11 8.14
C ILE A 29 10.95 7.38 9.35
N LEU A 30 10.69 8.64 9.68
CA LEU A 30 9.80 9.02 10.77
C LEU A 30 8.40 8.44 10.55
N ALA A 31 7.87 8.52 9.33
CA ALA A 31 6.58 7.93 8.98
C ALA A 31 6.57 6.41 9.23
N VAL A 32 7.63 5.69 8.83
CA VAL A 32 7.77 4.25 9.12
C VAL A 32 7.70 3.98 10.63
N PHE A 33 8.41 4.76 11.45
CA PHE A 33 8.35 4.62 12.91
C PHE A 33 6.98 4.98 13.49
N LEU A 34 6.35 6.05 13.01
CA LEU A 34 5.01 6.47 13.45
C LEU A 34 3.96 5.41 13.10
N PHE A 35 3.99 4.88 11.88
CA PHE A 35 3.09 3.81 11.46
C PHE A 35 3.31 2.52 12.28
N ALA A 36 4.57 2.11 12.45
CA ALA A 36 4.91 0.91 13.23
C ALA A 36 4.59 1.00 14.73
N ASN A 37 4.40 2.22 15.25
CA ASN A 37 4.03 2.48 16.64
C ASN A 37 2.65 3.13 16.76
N MET A 38 1.83 3.08 15.70
CA MET A 38 0.59 3.85 15.60
C MET A 38 -0.40 3.46 16.70
N GLU A 39 -0.57 2.16 16.96
CA GLU A 39 -1.44 1.65 18.04
C GLU A 39 -0.99 2.17 19.41
N LYS A 40 0.29 2.02 19.75
CA LYS A 40 0.85 2.54 21.00
C LYS A 40 0.69 4.06 21.13
N ILE A 41 0.84 4.80 20.03
CA ILE A 41 0.63 6.26 20.01
C ILE A 41 -0.85 6.56 20.27
N ILE A 42 -1.77 5.85 19.61
CA ILE A 42 -3.21 5.98 19.82
C ILE A 42 -3.55 5.70 21.28
N ASP A 43 -3.06 4.60 21.86
CA ASP A 43 -3.31 4.24 23.26
C ASP A 43 -2.72 5.27 24.22
N THR A 44 -1.50 5.76 23.97
CA THR A 44 -0.88 6.80 24.80
C THR A 44 -1.68 8.11 24.72
N VAL A 45 -2.16 8.48 23.53
CA VAL A 45 -2.98 9.68 23.34
C VAL A 45 -4.33 9.50 24.02
N LYS A 46 -5.01 8.36 23.85
CA LYS A 46 -6.26 8.03 24.55
C LYS A 46 -6.08 8.17 26.07
N ASN A 47 -5.06 7.52 26.62
CA ASN A 47 -4.73 7.58 28.05
C ASN A 47 -4.41 9.01 28.53
N ALA A 48 -3.78 9.85 27.70
CA ALA A 48 -3.41 11.22 28.06
C ALA A 48 -4.56 12.23 27.90
N THR A 49 -5.51 11.99 26.98
CA THR A 49 -6.68 12.86 26.76
C THR A 49 -7.89 12.45 27.61
N GLY A 50 -7.74 11.48 28.51
CA GLY A 50 -8.85 10.93 29.29
C GLY A 50 -9.84 10.13 28.43
N GLY A 51 -9.41 9.66 27.26
CA GLY A 51 -10.10 8.59 26.56
C GLY A 51 -9.86 7.34 27.38
N ASP A 52 -10.89 6.89 28.07
CA ASP A 52 -10.83 5.81 29.04
C ASP A 52 -10.13 4.58 28.43
N SER A 53 -9.02 4.18 29.04
CA SER A 53 -8.26 2.97 28.72
C SER A 53 -9.09 1.70 28.91
N ASP A 54 -10.12 1.81 29.74
CA ASP A 54 -10.98 0.75 30.27
C ASP A 54 -12.46 1.13 30.16
N SER A 55 -12.87 2.01 29.21
CA SER A 55 -14.30 2.23 28.96
C SER A 55 -14.82 0.97 28.30
N VAL A 56 -15.10 -0.01 29.14
CA VAL A 56 -16.01 -1.06 28.84
C VAL A 56 -17.21 -0.39 28.19
N GLU A 57 -17.42 -0.68 26.92
CA GLU A 57 -18.49 -0.09 26.12
C GLU A 57 -19.80 -0.35 26.86
N VAL A 58 -20.33 0.67 27.52
CA VAL A 58 -21.57 0.55 28.32
C VAL A 58 -22.72 0.72 27.35
N LEU A 59 -23.25 -0.40 26.88
CA LEU A 59 -24.42 -0.42 26.03
C LEU A 59 -25.67 -0.22 26.88
N GLN A 60 -26.28 0.96 26.75
CA GLN A 60 -27.59 1.26 27.33
C GLN A 60 -28.67 0.50 26.55
N ILE A 61 -29.51 -0.25 27.26
CA ILE A 61 -30.57 -1.06 26.64
C ILE A 61 -31.95 -0.65 27.14
N ILE A 62 -32.84 -0.30 26.21
CA ILE A 62 -34.28 -0.23 26.47
C ILE A 62 -34.86 -1.60 26.14
N ASP A 63 -35.29 -2.36 27.14
CA ASP A 63 -35.91 -3.67 26.97
C ASP A 63 -37.39 -3.62 27.33
N GLU A 64 -38.26 -3.56 26.31
CA GLU A 64 -39.71 -3.53 26.48
C GLU A 64 -40.27 -4.89 26.93
N SER A 65 -39.54 -5.98 26.71
CA SER A 65 -39.94 -7.33 27.10
C SER A 65 -39.62 -7.65 28.57
N GLY A 66 -38.62 -6.97 29.13
CA GLY A 66 -38.09 -7.19 30.48
C GLY A 66 -37.30 -8.50 30.67
N ILE A 67 -37.08 -9.28 29.61
CA ILE A 67 -36.38 -10.58 29.69
C ILE A 67 -35.15 -10.68 28.78
N LEU A 68 -34.99 -9.79 27.80
CA LEU A 68 -33.96 -9.88 26.77
C LEU A 68 -32.63 -9.28 27.22
N ALA A 69 -32.63 -8.20 28.01
CA ALA A 69 -31.41 -7.53 28.45
C ALA A 69 -30.49 -8.46 29.26
N GLU A 70 -31.03 -9.22 30.21
CA GLU A 70 -30.23 -10.18 31.01
C GLU A 70 -29.77 -11.38 30.17
N ARG A 71 -30.59 -11.86 29.23
CA ARG A 71 -30.17 -12.93 28.29
C ARG A 71 -29.02 -12.47 27.40
N LEU A 72 -29.09 -11.24 26.88
CA LEU A 72 -28.04 -10.64 26.07
C LEU A 72 -26.74 -10.49 26.86
N LYS A 73 -26.83 -10.02 28.11
CA LYS A 73 -25.68 -9.93 29.01
C LYS A 73 -25.01 -11.27 29.27
N MET A 74 -25.79 -12.33 29.48
CA MET A 74 -25.24 -13.70 29.64
C MET A 74 -24.58 -14.20 28.36
N GLN A 75 -25.21 -13.98 27.20
CA GLN A 75 -24.69 -14.42 25.91
C GLN A 75 -23.38 -13.72 25.53
N LEU A 76 -23.30 -12.39 25.72
CA LEU A 76 -22.09 -11.62 25.46
C LEU A 76 -20.93 -12.06 26.38
N LYS A 77 -21.23 -12.30 27.66
CA LYS A 77 -20.23 -12.80 28.62
C LYS A 77 -19.72 -14.21 28.26
N ALA A 78 -20.59 -15.08 27.75
CA ALA A 78 -20.21 -16.43 27.30
C ALA A 78 -19.27 -16.40 26.09
N ASN A 79 -19.36 -15.34 25.27
CA ASN A 79 -18.50 -15.11 24.11
C ASN A 79 -17.25 -14.26 24.45
N GLU A 80 -16.91 -14.11 25.73
CA GLU A 80 -15.75 -13.31 26.21
C GLU A 80 -15.76 -11.84 25.72
N SER A 81 -16.95 -11.27 25.47
CA SER A 81 -17.10 -9.86 25.10
C SER A 81 -16.95 -8.96 26.31
N ASP A 82 -16.21 -7.87 26.15
CA ASP A 82 -16.01 -6.87 27.20
C ASP A 82 -17.20 -5.91 27.37
N VAL A 83 -18.13 -5.80 26.42
CA VAL A 83 -19.31 -4.91 26.46
C VAL A 83 -20.14 -5.07 27.76
N LYS A 84 -20.35 -3.97 28.51
CA LYS A 84 -21.29 -3.96 29.65
C LYS A 84 -22.68 -3.61 29.17
N VAL A 85 -23.61 -4.52 29.41
CA VAL A 85 -25.04 -4.28 29.20
C VAL A 85 -25.65 -3.66 30.45
N GLU A 86 -26.21 -2.45 30.31
CA GLU A 86 -26.95 -1.76 31.36
C GLU A 86 -28.38 -1.42 30.92
N PRO A 87 -29.42 -1.90 31.62
CA PRO A 87 -30.79 -1.50 31.35
C PRO A 87 -30.98 -0.01 31.61
N SER A 88 -31.67 0.67 30.69
CA SER A 88 -31.98 2.10 30.78
C SER A 88 -33.45 2.31 31.09
N SER A 89 -33.75 3.22 32.03
CA SER A 89 -35.11 3.72 32.26
C SER A 89 -35.41 5.00 31.47
N LYS A 90 -34.47 5.48 30.65
CA LYS A 90 -34.60 6.69 29.84
C LYS A 90 -35.44 6.40 28.60
N SER A 91 -36.08 7.42 28.04
CA SER A 91 -36.80 7.29 26.78
C SER A 91 -35.86 7.20 25.58
N GLU A 92 -36.29 6.55 24.50
CA GLU A 92 -35.52 6.47 23.25
C GLU A 92 -35.11 7.86 22.74
N LYS A 93 -35.98 8.85 22.89
CA LYS A 93 -35.71 10.24 22.50
C LYS A 93 -34.59 10.88 23.33
N GLU A 94 -34.53 10.59 24.63
CA GLU A 94 -33.46 11.07 25.51
C GLU A 94 -32.13 10.41 25.13
N LEU A 95 -32.09 9.09 24.98
CA LEU A 95 -30.86 8.38 24.56
C LEU A 95 -30.38 8.83 23.18
N THR A 96 -31.31 9.09 22.25
CA THR A 96 -30.96 9.64 20.93
C THR A 96 -30.30 11.02 21.04
N ASN A 97 -30.72 11.86 21.99
CA ASN A 97 -30.07 13.14 22.22
C ASN A 97 -28.69 12.94 22.86
N GLN A 98 -28.54 12.00 23.80
CA GLN A 98 -27.26 11.67 24.42
C GLN A 98 -26.22 11.15 23.41
N VAL A 99 -26.64 10.32 22.44
CA VAL A 99 -25.79 9.92 21.31
C VAL A 99 -25.36 11.12 20.47
N LYS A 100 -26.28 12.04 20.18
CA LYS A 100 -25.97 13.26 19.39
C LYS A 100 -25.04 14.23 20.13
N GLU A 101 -25.17 14.29 21.45
CA GLU A 101 -24.35 15.14 22.33
C GLU A 101 -23.00 14.50 22.68
N GLY A 102 -22.81 13.21 22.33
CA GLY A 102 -21.60 12.45 22.61
C GLY A 102 -21.46 12.02 24.08
N GLU A 103 -22.56 11.95 24.82
CA GLU A 103 -22.58 11.45 26.21
C GLU A 103 -22.54 9.92 26.27
N ILE A 104 -23.09 9.25 25.26
CA ILE A 104 -23.02 7.80 25.06
C ILE A 104 -22.71 7.51 23.59
N ASP A 105 -21.99 6.42 23.31
CA ASP A 105 -21.61 6.07 21.94
C ASP A 105 -22.80 5.49 21.14
N SER A 106 -23.60 4.66 21.80
CA SER A 106 -24.75 3.98 21.21
C SER A 106 -25.78 3.52 22.25
N PHE A 107 -26.96 3.12 21.79
CA PHE A 107 -27.94 2.38 22.58
C PHE A 107 -28.69 1.34 21.74
N LEU A 108 -29.31 0.38 22.42
CA LEU A 108 -30.08 -0.70 21.81
C LEU A 108 -31.51 -0.71 22.38
N THR A 109 -32.51 -0.72 21.52
CA THR A 109 -33.90 -0.98 21.90
C THR A 109 -34.26 -2.41 21.53
N LEU A 110 -34.86 -3.15 22.46
CA LEU A 110 -35.29 -4.54 22.32
C LEU A 110 -36.77 -4.66 22.64
N ALA A 111 -37.49 -5.37 21.78
CA ALA A 111 -38.89 -5.72 21.96
C ALA A 111 -39.16 -7.13 21.44
N LEU A 112 -40.32 -7.68 21.82
CA LEU A 112 -40.86 -8.91 21.25
C LEU A 112 -42.15 -8.56 20.49
N ASP A 113 -42.29 -9.09 19.29
CA ASP A 113 -43.55 -8.99 18.56
C ASP A 113 -44.58 -10.04 19.04
N ASP A 114 -45.78 -10.00 18.47
CA ASP A 114 -46.88 -10.92 18.79
C ASP A 114 -46.53 -12.40 18.57
N THR A 115 -45.48 -12.69 17.79
CA THR A 115 -45.00 -14.03 17.51
C THR A 115 -43.82 -14.42 18.39
N ASN A 116 -43.47 -13.64 19.42
CA ASN A 116 -42.32 -13.86 20.28
C ASN A 116 -40.98 -13.86 19.49
N THR A 117 -40.90 -13.03 18.44
CA THR A 117 -39.68 -12.79 17.65
C THR A 117 -39.03 -11.49 18.13
N ILE A 118 -37.70 -11.47 18.23
CA ILE A 118 -36.96 -10.31 18.72
C ILE A 118 -36.96 -9.22 17.65
N GLN A 119 -37.37 -8.01 18.06
CA GLN A 119 -37.20 -6.78 17.31
C GLN A 119 -36.12 -5.95 17.99
N ALA A 120 -35.10 -5.55 17.25
CA ALA A 120 -33.96 -4.81 17.78
C ALA A 120 -33.66 -3.57 16.94
N ASN A 121 -33.43 -2.43 17.61
CA ASN A 121 -33.01 -1.19 16.98
C ASN A 121 -31.72 -0.69 17.63
N TYR A 122 -30.62 -0.72 16.87
CA TYR A 122 -29.33 -0.17 17.30
C TYR A 122 -29.18 1.25 16.77
N VAL A 123 -28.86 2.19 17.65
CA VAL A 123 -28.70 3.60 17.30
C VAL A 123 -27.33 4.09 17.74
N SER A 124 -26.55 4.59 16.80
CA SER A 124 -25.26 5.24 17.04
C SER A 124 -25.09 6.48 16.15
N MET A 125 -24.01 7.23 16.39
CA MET A 125 -23.70 8.44 15.61
C MET A 125 -23.14 8.14 14.20
N SER A 126 -22.69 6.89 13.96
CA SER A 126 -22.03 6.49 12.70
C SER A 126 -22.58 5.17 12.19
N THR A 127 -23.07 5.18 10.95
CA THR A 127 -23.43 3.94 10.24
C THR A 127 -22.20 3.17 9.71
N MET A 128 -20.98 3.70 9.89
CA MET A 128 -19.74 3.00 9.55
C MET A 128 -19.24 2.09 10.66
N GLU A 129 -19.88 2.13 11.83
CA GLU A 129 -19.63 1.19 12.91
C GLU A 129 -20.30 -0.16 12.59
N ILE A 130 -19.49 -1.20 12.41
CA ILE A 130 -19.96 -2.52 11.93
C ILE A 130 -19.74 -3.60 12.99
N THR A 131 -18.69 -3.47 13.81
CA THR A 131 -18.26 -4.52 14.74
C THR A 131 -19.30 -4.78 15.84
N LEU A 132 -19.66 -3.76 16.64
CA LEU A 132 -20.62 -3.92 17.73
C LEU A 132 -22.02 -4.33 17.24
N PRO A 133 -22.62 -3.70 16.20
CA PRO A 133 -23.92 -4.13 15.69
C PRO A 133 -23.96 -5.57 15.21
N THR A 134 -22.91 -6.03 14.51
CA THR A 134 -22.82 -7.42 14.02
C THR A 134 -22.75 -8.40 15.19
N MET A 135 -21.92 -8.10 16.20
CA MET A 135 -21.79 -8.91 17.41
C MET A 135 -23.11 -8.97 18.20
N LEU A 136 -23.81 -7.84 18.36
CA LEU A 136 -25.12 -7.79 19.01
C LEU A 136 -26.16 -8.60 18.22
N GLN A 137 -26.17 -8.49 16.90
CA GLN A 137 -27.07 -9.24 16.03
C GLN A 137 -26.85 -10.76 16.17
N GLU A 138 -25.60 -11.23 16.17
CA GLU A 138 -25.26 -12.64 16.36
C GLU A 138 -25.70 -13.15 17.75
N ALA A 139 -25.45 -12.36 18.80
CA ALA A 139 -25.87 -12.70 20.16
C ALA A 139 -27.40 -12.78 20.29
N LEU A 140 -28.13 -11.80 19.75
CA LEU A 140 -29.59 -11.79 19.73
C LEU A 140 -30.16 -12.94 18.89
N GLN A 141 -29.50 -13.31 17.79
CA GLN A 141 -29.93 -14.45 16.96
C GLN A 141 -29.78 -15.79 17.71
N SER A 142 -28.72 -15.95 18.52
CA SER A 142 -28.57 -17.09 19.41
C SER A 142 -29.70 -17.15 20.44
N ILE A 143 -30.02 -16.03 21.10
CA ILE A 143 -31.10 -15.92 22.10
C ILE A 143 -32.46 -16.22 21.48
N GLN A 144 -32.75 -15.66 20.30
CA GLN A 144 -33.99 -15.94 19.59
C GLN A 144 -34.13 -17.43 19.29
N THR A 145 -33.03 -18.09 18.90
CA THR A 145 -33.08 -19.51 18.59
C THR A 145 -33.34 -20.36 19.82
N GLU A 146 -32.73 -20.02 20.97
CA GLU A 146 -33.02 -20.67 22.24
C GLU A 146 -34.49 -20.49 22.64
N MET A 147 -35.03 -19.27 22.56
CA MET A 147 -36.45 -19.00 22.85
C MET A 147 -37.39 -19.79 21.95
N LYS A 148 -37.06 -19.92 20.65
CA LYS A 148 -37.86 -20.69 19.70
C LYS A 148 -37.73 -22.20 19.91
N ALA A 149 -36.56 -22.67 20.33
CA ALA A 149 -36.39 -24.06 20.70
C ALA A 149 -37.23 -24.45 21.93
N ASP A 150 -37.27 -23.57 22.94
CA ASP A 150 -38.12 -23.73 24.12
C ASP A 150 -39.61 -23.79 23.74
N GLU A 151 -40.06 -22.88 22.86
CA GLU A 151 -41.44 -22.84 22.34
C GLU A 151 -41.82 -24.15 21.63
N LEU A 152 -40.86 -24.74 20.90
CA LEU A 152 -41.02 -26.00 20.19
C LEU A 152 -40.76 -27.24 21.06
N SER A 153 -40.45 -27.06 22.36
CA SER A 153 -40.11 -28.14 23.30
C SER A 153 -38.95 -29.03 22.81
N LEU A 154 -37.97 -28.43 22.13
CA LEU A 154 -36.75 -29.12 21.72
C LEU A 154 -35.84 -29.33 22.93
N SER A 155 -35.21 -30.50 23.04
CA SER A 155 -34.18 -30.72 24.06
C SER A 155 -32.92 -29.93 23.72
N SER A 156 -32.10 -29.59 24.72
CA SER A 156 -30.80 -28.92 24.49
C SER A 156 -29.90 -29.70 23.52
N GLU A 157 -30.02 -31.02 23.48
CA GLU A 157 -29.30 -31.91 22.55
C GLU A 157 -29.83 -31.78 21.10
N GLN A 158 -31.15 -31.61 20.93
CA GLN A 158 -31.78 -31.33 19.64
C GLN A 158 -31.42 -29.93 19.12
N VAL A 159 -31.29 -28.95 20.01
CA VAL A 159 -30.82 -27.60 19.64
C VAL A 159 -29.36 -27.63 19.21
N GLN A 160 -28.48 -28.30 19.96
CA GLN A 160 -27.07 -28.44 19.59
C GLN A 160 -26.87 -29.13 18.23
N THR A 161 -27.74 -30.08 17.88
CA THR A 161 -27.71 -30.71 16.55
C THR A 161 -28.14 -29.79 15.41
N LEU A 162 -29.02 -28.80 15.65
CA LEU A 162 -29.35 -27.75 14.67
C LEU A 162 -28.16 -26.80 14.41
N PHE A 163 -27.29 -26.63 15.41
CA PHE A 163 -26.10 -25.77 15.35
C PHE A 163 -24.80 -26.53 15.12
N ALA A 164 -24.86 -27.84 14.87
CA ALA A 164 -23.68 -28.64 14.63
C ALA A 164 -22.88 -28.02 13.46
N PRO A 165 -21.64 -27.53 13.71
CA PRO A 165 -20.89 -26.84 12.67
C PRO A 165 -20.61 -27.81 11.54
N ILE A 166 -20.81 -27.34 10.30
CA ILE A 166 -20.43 -28.13 9.14
C ILE A 166 -18.91 -28.27 9.18
N GLN A 167 -18.41 -29.51 9.18
CA GLN A 167 -17.00 -29.77 8.96
C GLN A 167 -16.67 -29.38 7.52
N PHE A 168 -16.19 -28.15 7.35
CA PHE A 168 -15.86 -27.57 6.07
C PHE A 168 -14.33 -27.54 5.92
N GLU A 169 -13.79 -28.54 5.25
CA GLU A 169 -12.37 -28.58 4.92
C GLU A 169 -12.14 -27.99 3.52
N GLN A 170 -11.50 -26.82 3.48
CA GLN A 170 -11.03 -26.23 2.23
C GLN A 170 -9.58 -26.63 2.00
N GLN A 171 -9.34 -27.47 0.99
CA GLN A 171 -8.00 -27.87 0.57
C GLN A 171 -7.69 -27.30 -0.81
N SER A 172 -6.51 -26.71 -0.96
CA SER A 172 -5.99 -26.38 -2.28
C SER A 172 -5.35 -27.61 -2.92
N VAL A 173 -5.72 -27.89 -4.18
CA VAL A 173 -5.08 -28.97 -4.98
C VAL A 173 -3.73 -28.52 -5.54
N SER A 174 -3.43 -27.21 -5.49
CA SER A 174 -2.12 -26.70 -5.89
C SER A 174 -1.09 -26.99 -4.81
N LEU A 175 -0.03 -27.73 -5.18
CA LEU A 175 1.11 -28.06 -4.31
C LEU A 175 1.85 -26.83 -3.76
N SER A 176 1.55 -25.64 -4.29
CA SER A 176 2.20 -24.38 -3.92
C SER A 176 1.24 -23.24 -3.58
N ALA A 177 -0.05 -23.51 -3.42
CA ALA A 177 -0.96 -22.45 -2.99
C ALA A 177 -0.64 -22.06 -1.55
N LYS A 178 -0.45 -20.76 -1.35
CA LYS A 178 -0.29 -20.18 -0.01
C LYS A 178 -1.60 -20.34 0.77
N SER A 179 -1.50 -20.57 2.08
CA SER A 179 -2.67 -20.53 2.96
C SER A 179 -3.29 -19.13 2.98
N GLU A 180 -4.53 -19.01 3.44
CA GLU A 180 -5.19 -17.71 3.55
C GLU A 180 -4.45 -16.76 4.51
N GLU A 181 -3.89 -17.30 5.60
CA GLU A 181 -3.02 -16.57 6.53
C GLU A 181 -1.71 -16.10 5.86
N GLU A 182 -1.06 -16.96 5.09
CA GLU A 182 0.16 -16.62 4.34
C GLU A 182 -0.11 -15.56 3.26
N LEU A 183 -1.28 -15.60 2.62
CA LEU A 183 -1.72 -14.59 1.66
C LEU A 183 -2.04 -13.26 2.33
N SER A 184 -2.71 -13.28 3.49
CA SER A 184 -3.02 -12.08 4.27
C SER A 184 -1.74 -11.36 4.69
N GLN A 185 -0.78 -12.11 5.24
CA GLN A 185 0.55 -11.60 5.58
C GLN A 185 1.25 -11.04 4.33
N ALA A 186 1.38 -11.85 3.27
CA ALA A 186 2.08 -11.42 2.05
C ALA A 186 1.48 -10.15 1.44
N ARG A 187 0.16 -9.95 1.50
CA ARG A 187 -0.55 -8.80 0.94
C ARG A 187 -0.01 -7.47 1.49
N GLY A 188 0.18 -7.37 2.81
CA GLY A 188 0.63 -6.13 3.44
C GLY A 188 2.08 -5.77 3.08
N LEU A 189 2.99 -6.75 3.14
CA LEU A 189 4.40 -6.56 2.78
C LEU A 189 4.53 -6.16 1.30
N VAL A 190 3.83 -6.87 0.42
CA VAL A 190 3.82 -6.60 -1.02
C VAL A 190 3.24 -5.22 -1.29
N TYR A 191 2.17 -4.81 -0.60
CA TYR A 191 1.62 -3.47 -0.74
C TYR A 191 2.65 -2.38 -0.41
N VAL A 192 3.32 -2.49 0.75
CA VAL A 192 4.34 -1.52 1.17
C VAL A 192 5.50 -1.46 0.18
N LEU A 193 6.06 -2.59 -0.21
CA LEU A 193 7.16 -2.65 -1.16
C LEU A 193 6.76 -2.13 -2.55
N MET A 194 5.57 -2.48 -3.02
CA MET A 194 5.01 -2.00 -4.29
C MET A 194 4.86 -0.47 -4.27
N PHE A 195 4.35 0.08 -3.16
CA PHE A 195 4.23 1.52 -2.97
C PHE A 195 5.59 2.21 -2.95
N LEU A 196 6.60 1.62 -2.29
CA LEU A 196 7.96 2.15 -2.31
C LEU A 196 8.58 2.12 -3.70
N ILE A 197 8.40 1.03 -4.47
CA ILE A 197 8.85 0.94 -5.87
C ILE A 197 8.18 2.05 -6.69
N TYR A 198 6.85 2.16 -6.61
CA TYR A 198 6.06 3.18 -7.30
C TYR A 198 6.58 4.60 -7.01
N PHE A 199 6.70 4.94 -5.72
CA PHE A 199 7.15 6.25 -5.27
C PHE A 199 8.58 6.55 -5.72
N ALA A 200 9.50 5.61 -5.52
CA ALA A 200 10.90 5.78 -5.88
C ALA A 200 11.08 5.93 -7.39
N VAL A 201 10.40 5.12 -8.20
CA VAL A 201 10.46 5.21 -9.68
C VAL A 201 10.02 6.60 -10.15
N ILE A 202 8.93 7.16 -9.61
CA ILE A 202 8.48 8.52 -9.96
C ILE A 202 9.52 9.56 -9.55
N VAL A 203 9.94 9.55 -8.28
CA VAL A 203 10.80 10.58 -7.71
C VAL A 203 12.16 10.61 -8.42
N TYR A 204 12.80 9.45 -8.58
CA TYR A 204 14.14 9.40 -9.17
C TYR A 204 14.13 9.61 -10.68
N SER A 205 13.06 9.20 -11.39
CA SER A 205 12.91 9.51 -12.81
C SER A 205 12.70 11.01 -13.02
N SER A 206 11.83 11.64 -12.23
CA SER A 206 11.62 13.10 -12.25
C SER A 206 12.91 13.88 -11.93
N MET A 207 13.70 13.38 -10.97
CA MET A 207 15.00 13.95 -10.63
C MET A 207 15.98 13.90 -11.81
N ILE A 208 16.03 12.78 -12.53
CA ILE A 208 16.85 12.61 -13.74
C ILE A 208 16.44 13.60 -14.83
N ALA A 209 15.15 13.70 -15.14
CA ALA A 209 14.67 14.62 -16.17
C ALA A 209 15.00 16.09 -15.85
N THR A 210 14.79 16.49 -14.59
CA THR A 210 15.07 17.85 -14.11
C THR A 210 16.56 18.16 -14.20
N GLU A 211 17.40 17.20 -13.84
CA GLU A 211 18.86 17.34 -13.91
C GLU A 211 19.38 17.52 -15.33
N VAL A 212 18.87 16.72 -16.26
CA VAL A 212 19.24 16.83 -17.68
C VAL A 212 18.83 18.20 -18.24
N ALA A 213 17.62 18.64 -17.89
CA ALA A 213 17.12 19.96 -18.30
C ALA A 213 17.94 21.10 -17.68
N ALA A 214 18.35 20.98 -16.42
CA ALA A 214 19.16 21.98 -15.72
C ALA A 214 20.55 22.13 -16.35
N GLU A 215 21.21 21.04 -16.70
CA GLU A 215 22.53 21.06 -17.38
C GLU A 215 22.47 21.69 -18.76
N LYS A 216 21.38 21.44 -19.47
CA LYS A 216 21.12 22.06 -20.77
C LYS A 216 20.81 23.55 -20.62
N SER A 217 19.95 23.93 -19.68
CA SER A 217 19.58 25.33 -19.42
C SER A 217 20.76 26.19 -18.96
N SER A 218 21.70 25.61 -18.22
CA SER A 218 22.89 26.29 -17.69
C SER A 218 24.08 26.31 -18.66
N ARG A 219 23.93 25.76 -19.87
CA ARG A 219 25.01 25.56 -20.87
C ARG A 219 26.22 24.78 -20.35
N VAL A 220 26.12 24.17 -19.18
CA VAL A 220 27.15 23.28 -18.63
C VAL A 220 27.42 22.13 -19.61
N MET A 221 26.37 21.68 -20.31
CA MET A 221 26.49 20.61 -21.28
C MET A 221 27.36 20.96 -22.50
N GLU A 222 27.46 22.23 -22.93
CA GLU A 222 28.37 22.65 -24.01
C GLU A 222 29.85 22.42 -23.66
N ILE A 223 30.19 22.62 -22.37
CA ILE A 223 31.53 22.38 -21.86
C ILE A 223 31.75 20.86 -21.68
N LEU A 224 30.77 20.15 -21.11
CA LEU A 224 30.90 18.73 -20.81
C LEU A 224 31.05 17.85 -22.06
N ILE A 225 30.38 18.18 -23.16
CA ILE A 225 30.50 17.40 -24.41
C ILE A 225 31.88 17.47 -25.05
N SER A 226 32.66 18.53 -24.77
CA SER A 226 34.05 18.65 -25.22
C SER A 226 34.99 17.67 -24.51
N SER A 227 34.60 17.23 -23.31
CA SER A 227 35.42 16.40 -22.41
C SER A 227 34.90 14.96 -22.27
N VAL A 228 33.59 14.74 -22.42
CA VAL A 228 32.94 13.43 -22.25
C VAL A 228 31.77 13.29 -23.21
N SER A 229 31.66 12.13 -23.89
CA SER A 229 30.51 11.85 -24.77
C SER A 229 29.15 11.97 -24.03
N PRO A 230 28.11 12.58 -24.62
CA PRO A 230 26.79 12.76 -24.00
C PRO A 230 26.17 11.49 -23.42
N VAL A 231 26.34 10.36 -24.12
CA VAL A 231 25.76 9.07 -23.71
C VAL A 231 26.44 8.53 -22.45
N LYS A 232 27.78 8.61 -22.38
CA LYS A 232 28.53 8.23 -21.16
C LYS A 232 28.11 9.10 -19.98
N HIS A 233 27.90 10.38 -20.22
CA HIS A 233 27.42 11.33 -19.21
C HIS A 233 26.03 10.94 -18.68
N MET A 234 25.08 10.68 -19.59
CA MET A 234 23.73 10.24 -19.25
C MET A 234 23.73 8.97 -18.40
N PHE A 235 24.41 7.90 -18.83
CA PHE A 235 24.43 6.63 -18.10
C PHE A 235 25.12 6.74 -16.73
N ALA A 236 26.21 7.52 -16.62
CA ALA A 236 26.86 7.78 -15.34
C ALA A 236 25.90 8.47 -14.36
N LYS A 237 25.10 9.42 -14.85
CA LYS A 237 24.10 10.13 -14.03
C LYS A 237 22.94 9.23 -13.63
N VAL A 238 22.38 8.47 -14.56
CA VAL A 238 21.33 7.47 -14.27
C VAL A 238 21.82 6.49 -13.21
N LEU A 239 23.02 5.94 -13.34
CA LEU A 239 23.54 5.04 -12.31
C LEU A 239 23.78 5.74 -10.97
N GLY A 240 24.33 6.97 -10.97
CA GLY A 240 24.60 7.73 -9.75
C GLY A 240 23.33 8.07 -8.96
N ILE A 241 22.28 8.52 -9.64
CA ILE A 241 20.99 8.81 -8.99
C ILE A 241 20.25 7.51 -8.62
N GLY A 242 20.35 6.46 -9.44
CA GLY A 242 19.79 5.14 -9.12
C GLY A 242 20.39 4.53 -7.85
N SER A 243 21.71 4.68 -7.65
CA SER A 243 22.37 4.27 -6.40
C SER A 243 21.88 5.06 -5.18
N LEU A 244 21.45 6.31 -5.35
CA LEU A 244 20.82 7.08 -4.28
C LEU A 244 19.44 6.50 -3.90
N GLY A 245 18.66 6.07 -4.89
CA GLY A 245 17.41 5.35 -4.67
C GLY A 245 17.59 4.03 -3.95
N LEU A 246 18.60 3.25 -4.33
CA LEU A 246 18.98 2.04 -3.60
C LEU A 246 19.34 2.34 -2.14
N LEU A 247 20.15 3.37 -1.91
CA LEU A 247 20.50 3.78 -0.54
C LEU A 247 19.24 4.14 0.26
N GLN A 248 18.33 4.92 -0.32
CA GLN A 248 17.09 5.29 0.36
C GLN A 248 16.23 4.06 0.69
N MET A 249 16.10 3.10 -0.24
CA MET A 249 15.38 1.85 0.01
C MET A 249 16.01 1.03 1.14
N VAL A 250 17.34 0.95 1.20
CA VAL A 250 18.06 0.27 2.29
C VAL A 250 17.82 0.98 3.62
N LEU A 251 17.86 2.31 3.66
CA LEU A 251 17.58 3.09 4.87
C LEU A 251 16.15 2.89 5.37
N LEU A 252 15.17 2.85 4.46
CA LEU A 252 13.77 2.60 4.80
C LEU A 252 13.56 1.16 5.29
N GLY A 253 14.17 0.17 4.64
CA GLY A 253 14.13 -1.22 5.10
C GLY A 253 14.75 -1.40 6.48
N LEU A 254 15.89 -0.73 6.74
CA LEU A 254 16.54 -0.74 8.05
C LEU A 254 15.70 -0.03 9.11
N ALA A 255 15.10 1.12 8.78
CA ALA A 255 14.18 1.83 9.67
C ALA A 255 12.97 0.96 10.02
N GLY A 256 12.39 0.28 9.03
CA GLY A 256 11.33 -0.70 9.24
C GLY A 256 11.78 -1.78 10.21
N TYR A 257 12.90 -2.45 9.94
CA TYR A 257 13.44 -3.51 10.79
C TYR A 257 13.74 -3.05 12.24
N ILE A 258 14.28 -1.84 12.42
CA ILE A 258 14.51 -1.27 13.76
C ILE A 258 13.17 -0.99 14.44
N ALA A 259 12.21 -0.41 13.72
CA ALA A 259 10.87 -0.15 14.23
C ALA A 259 10.21 -1.45 14.72
N LEU A 260 10.38 -2.57 13.99
CA LEU A 260 9.91 -3.90 14.42
C LEU A 260 10.43 -4.29 15.81
N LYS A 261 11.70 -4.02 16.09
CA LYS A 261 12.33 -4.39 17.36
C LYS A 261 11.97 -3.47 18.52
N THR A 262 11.46 -2.27 18.24
CA THR A 262 11.12 -1.28 19.26
C THR A 262 9.66 -1.34 19.71
N THR A 263 8.78 -1.93 18.89
CA THR A 263 7.38 -2.20 19.25
C THR A 263 7.34 -3.42 20.18
N GLY A 264 6.69 -3.31 21.34
CA GLY A 264 6.64 -4.38 22.35
C GLY A 264 5.99 -5.67 21.83
N SER A 265 6.38 -6.82 22.38
CA SER A 265 6.10 -8.16 21.82
C SER A 265 4.63 -8.55 21.68
N GLU A 266 3.71 -7.97 22.45
CA GLU A 266 2.28 -8.36 22.41
C GLU A 266 1.45 -7.53 21.41
N MET A 267 1.79 -6.25 21.19
CA MET A 267 1.16 -5.39 20.15
C MET A 267 1.84 -5.52 18.78
N ALA A 268 3.09 -5.97 18.76
CA ALA A 268 3.79 -6.29 17.52
C ALA A 268 3.05 -7.36 16.70
N ASP A 269 2.42 -8.35 17.35
CA ASP A 269 1.78 -9.46 16.65
C ASP A 269 0.55 -9.04 15.83
N GLY A 270 -0.26 -8.07 16.28
CA GLY A 270 -1.42 -7.57 15.53
C GLY A 270 -1.05 -6.76 14.28
N PHE A 271 -0.32 -5.66 14.46
CA PHE A 271 0.08 -4.81 13.34
C PHE A 271 1.00 -5.54 12.34
N PHE A 272 1.98 -6.32 12.82
CA PHE A 272 2.94 -6.96 11.90
C PHE A 272 2.43 -8.26 11.27
N SER A 273 1.44 -8.94 11.84
CA SER A 273 0.72 -10.01 11.14
C SER A 273 -0.12 -9.46 9.99
N VAL A 274 -0.83 -8.34 10.21
CA VAL A 274 -1.62 -7.65 9.17
C VAL A 274 -0.75 -7.19 8.00
N PHE A 275 0.48 -6.74 8.29
CA PHE A 275 1.42 -6.33 7.25
C PHE A 275 2.42 -7.42 6.79
N GLY A 276 2.34 -8.64 7.34
CA GLY A 276 3.19 -9.79 7.01
C GLY A 276 4.70 -9.59 7.14
N PHE A 277 5.12 -8.79 8.13
CA PHE A 277 6.53 -8.63 8.44
C PHE A 277 7.07 -9.76 9.34
N SER A 278 6.18 -10.57 9.95
CA SER A 278 6.54 -11.70 10.82
C SER A 278 7.23 -12.84 10.06
N ASN A 279 6.70 -13.24 8.90
CA ASN A 279 7.22 -14.30 8.05
C ASN A 279 7.75 -13.76 6.70
N MET A 280 8.70 -12.84 6.78
CA MET A 280 9.24 -12.17 5.59
C MET A 280 9.99 -13.14 4.67
N ASN A 281 9.41 -13.48 3.52
CA ASN A 281 10.07 -14.30 2.50
C ASN A 281 11.18 -13.49 1.81
N VAL A 282 12.43 -13.92 1.95
CA VAL A 282 13.61 -13.31 1.32
C VAL A 282 13.47 -13.23 -0.21
N GLY A 283 12.79 -14.21 -0.83
CA GLY A 283 12.49 -14.20 -2.26
C GLY A 283 11.67 -12.97 -2.68
N THR A 284 10.70 -12.55 -1.87
CA THR A 284 9.90 -11.34 -2.13
C THR A 284 10.78 -10.10 -2.14
N LEU A 285 11.76 -9.99 -1.24
CA LEU A 285 12.70 -8.86 -1.23
C LEU A 285 13.62 -8.86 -2.45
N ILE A 286 14.08 -10.04 -2.88
CA ILE A 286 14.91 -10.17 -4.08
C ILE A 286 14.11 -9.72 -5.31
N TYR A 287 12.86 -10.17 -5.46
CA TYR A 287 12.00 -9.70 -6.54
C TYR A 287 11.69 -8.21 -6.45
N ALA A 288 11.45 -7.68 -5.24
CA ALA A 288 11.27 -6.25 -5.03
C ALA A 288 12.49 -5.46 -5.54
N LEU A 289 13.71 -5.90 -5.22
CA LEU A 289 14.95 -5.28 -5.68
C LEU A 289 15.11 -5.39 -7.21
N ILE A 290 14.84 -6.55 -7.79
CA ILE A 290 14.93 -6.76 -9.24
C ILE A 290 13.95 -5.84 -9.98
N PHE A 291 12.66 -5.86 -9.61
CA PHE A 291 11.64 -5.04 -10.28
C PHE A 291 11.79 -3.55 -9.97
N PHE A 292 12.31 -3.18 -8.80
CA PHE A 292 12.76 -1.82 -8.52
C PHE A 292 13.84 -1.38 -9.51
N LEU A 293 14.92 -2.15 -9.67
CA LEU A 293 16.02 -1.82 -10.56
C LEU A 293 15.56 -1.73 -12.02
N LEU A 294 14.80 -2.72 -12.48
CA LEU A 294 14.29 -2.73 -13.85
C LEU A 294 13.32 -1.57 -14.11
N GLY A 295 12.38 -1.33 -13.20
CA GLY A 295 11.48 -0.17 -13.27
C GLY A 295 12.25 1.14 -13.27
N TYR A 296 13.23 1.28 -12.36
CA TYR A 296 14.10 2.45 -12.29
C TYR A 296 14.82 2.69 -13.62
N PHE A 297 15.53 1.69 -14.17
CA PHE A 297 16.27 1.88 -15.42
C PHE A 297 15.36 2.19 -16.61
N LEU A 298 14.19 1.55 -16.68
CA LEU A 298 13.21 1.79 -17.74
C LEU A 298 12.73 3.25 -17.72
N PHE A 299 12.25 3.71 -16.57
CA PHE A 299 11.68 5.04 -16.43
C PHE A 299 12.74 6.15 -16.35
N ALA A 300 13.91 5.90 -15.76
CA ALA A 300 15.01 6.86 -15.74
C ALA A 300 15.58 7.10 -17.15
N THR A 301 15.64 6.08 -17.99
CA THR A 301 16.07 6.23 -19.39
C THR A 301 15.06 7.06 -20.19
N LEU A 302 13.76 6.78 -20.00
CA LEU A 302 12.70 7.57 -20.62
C LEU A 302 12.70 9.02 -20.11
N ALA A 303 12.89 9.23 -18.82
CA ALA A 303 13.00 10.55 -18.21
C ALA A 303 14.21 11.34 -18.71
N ALA A 304 15.37 10.69 -18.86
CA ALA A 304 16.56 11.34 -19.42
C ALA A 304 16.34 11.78 -20.87
N LEU A 305 15.66 10.94 -21.66
CA LEU A 305 15.24 11.29 -23.03
C LEU A 305 14.33 12.52 -23.01
N LEU A 306 13.23 12.47 -22.24
CA LEU A 306 12.24 13.56 -22.19
C LEU A 306 12.85 14.86 -21.65
N GLY A 307 13.69 14.78 -20.62
CA GLY A 307 14.40 15.92 -20.05
C GLY A 307 15.40 16.57 -21.02
N SER A 308 15.98 15.81 -21.95
CA SER A 308 16.89 16.36 -22.97
C SER A 308 16.18 17.22 -24.03
N LEU A 309 14.86 17.08 -24.16
CA LEU A 309 14.05 17.79 -25.16
C LEU A 309 13.62 19.18 -24.69
N VAL A 310 13.60 19.45 -23.39
CA VAL A 310 13.24 20.77 -22.86
C VAL A 310 14.45 21.67 -22.75
N SER A 311 14.25 22.98 -22.83
CA SER A 311 15.33 23.98 -22.66
C SER A 311 15.31 24.64 -21.29
N ARG A 312 14.25 24.41 -20.49
CA ARG A 312 14.02 25.00 -19.18
C ARG A 312 13.58 23.94 -18.19
N THR A 313 14.00 24.10 -16.94
CA THR A 313 13.62 23.20 -15.83
C THR A 313 12.14 23.27 -15.50
N GLU A 314 11.50 24.41 -15.73
CA GLU A 314 10.08 24.63 -15.45
C GLU A 314 9.16 23.79 -16.35
N ASP A 315 9.60 23.46 -17.57
CA ASP A 315 8.81 22.70 -18.55
C ASP A 315 8.92 21.17 -18.33
N VAL A 316 9.79 20.73 -17.41
CA VAL A 316 10.08 19.30 -17.18
C VAL A 316 8.85 18.54 -16.69
N GLN A 317 8.10 19.10 -15.73
CA GLN A 317 6.94 18.39 -15.18
C GLN A 317 5.87 18.13 -16.25
N GLN A 318 5.70 19.08 -17.19
CA GLN A 318 4.77 18.94 -18.29
C GLN A 318 5.23 17.86 -19.30
N ILE A 319 6.54 17.78 -19.60
CA ILE A 319 7.05 16.81 -20.58
C ILE A 319 7.08 15.38 -20.03
N ILE A 320 7.27 15.19 -18.72
CA ILE A 320 7.29 13.86 -18.09
C ILE A 320 5.90 13.37 -17.66
N MET A 321 4.85 14.20 -17.73
CA MET A 321 3.50 13.82 -17.31
C MET A 321 2.99 12.52 -17.96
N PRO A 322 3.17 12.26 -19.27
CA PRO A 322 2.74 10.99 -19.87
C PRO A 322 3.46 9.77 -19.28
N MET A 323 4.74 9.90 -18.95
CA MET A 323 5.51 8.87 -18.26
C MET A 323 4.96 8.63 -16.85
N THR A 324 4.69 9.71 -16.11
CA THR A 324 4.09 9.61 -14.77
C THR A 324 2.73 8.92 -14.83
N LEU A 325 1.88 9.24 -15.81
CA LEU A 325 0.58 8.58 -16.00
C LEU A 325 0.71 7.08 -16.26
N LEU A 326 1.74 6.63 -16.99
CA LEU A 326 2.00 5.20 -17.17
C LEU A 326 2.36 4.51 -15.86
N ILE A 327 3.17 5.15 -15.02
CA ILE A 327 3.55 4.61 -13.71
C ILE A 327 2.32 4.53 -12.79
N VAL A 328 1.52 5.60 -12.76
CA VAL A 328 0.26 5.65 -11.99
C VAL A 328 -0.73 4.58 -12.48
N ALA A 329 -0.90 4.42 -13.79
CA ALA A 329 -1.76 3.37 -14.34
C ALA A 329 -1.26 1.97 -13.95
N GLY A 330 0.05 1.73 -14.01
CA GLY A 330 0.65 0.48 -13.54
C GLY A 330 0.38 0.21 -12.06
N PHE A 331 0.46 1.25 -11.21
CA PHE A 331 0.14 1.14 -9.79
C PHE A 331 -1.34 0.85 -9.56
N MET A 332 -2.25 1.56 -10.23
CA MET A 332 -3.70 1.33 -10.10
C MET A 332 -4.08 -0.09 -10.54
N ILE A 333 -3.50 -0.59 -11.64
CA ILE A 333 -3.68 -1.98 -12.10
C ILE A 333 -3.11 -2.97 -11.07
N ALA A 334 -1.96 -2.69 -10.48
CA ALA A 334 -1.40 -3.58 -9.45
C ALA A 334 -2.23 -3.55 -8.16
N ALA A 335 -2.75 -2.39 -7.76
CA ALA A 335 -3.54 -2.24 -6.53
C ALA A 335 -4.81 -3.11 -6.54
N THR A 336 -5.48 -3.27 -7.69
CA THR A 336 -6.66 -4.16 -7.78
C THR A 336 -6.32 -5.62 -7.53
N GLY A 337 -5.09 -6.05 -7.79
CA GLY A 337 -4.63 -7.41 -7.55
C GLY A 337 -4.30 -7.74 -6.11
N LEU A 338 -4.28 -6.77 -5.20
CA LEU A 338 -4.12 -7.04 -3.76
C LEU A 338 -5.29 -7.85 -3.20
N GLY A 339 -6.51 -7.62 -3.71
CA GLY A 339 -7.69 -8.39 -3.35
C GLY A 339 -7.69 -9.76 -4.04
N ASN A 340 -7.41 -9.79 -5.34
CA ASN A 340 -7.36 -11.01 -6.14
C ASN A 340 -6.22 -10.96 -7.17
N PRO A 341 -5.05 -11.55 -6.89
CA PRO A 341 -3.87 -11.47 -7.76
C PRO A 341 -3.95 -12.40 -8.99
N GLU A 342 -4.93 -13.29 -9.06
CA GLU A 342 -5.07 -14.30 -10.13
C GLU A 342 -5.86 -13.79 -11.35
N MET A 343 -6.44 -12.60 -11.27
CA MET A 343 -7.26 -12.03 -12.34
C MET A 343 -6.51 -12.04 -13.69
N ALA A 344 -7.18 -12.52 -14.74
CA ALA A 344 -6.55 -12.76 -16.04
C ALA A 344 -5.87 -11.52 -16.64
N TYR A 345 -6.44 -10.32 -16.46
CA TYR A 345 -5.82 -9.10 -16.98
C TYR A 345 -4.50 -8.75 -16.25
N LEU A 346 -4.33 -9.12 -14.98
CA LEU A 346 -3.08 -8.93 -14.25
C LEU A 346 -1.98 -9.80 -14.84
N LYS A 347 -2.32 -11.02 -15.27
CA LYS A 347 -1.38 -11.89 -15.97
C LYS A 347 -0.81 -11.21 -17.21
N TYR A 348 -1.65 -10.66 -18.08
CA TYR A 348 -1.16 -9.97 -19.28
C TYR A 348 -0.45 -8.65 -18.97
N ALA A 349 -1.00 -7.84 -18.05
CA ALA A 349 -0.39 -6.58 -17.64
C ALA A 349 1.00 -6.77 -17.00
N SER A 350 1.23 -7.92 -16.33
CA SER A 350 2.54 -8.25 -15.74
C SER A 350 3.65 -8.46 -16.77
N PHE A 351 3.33 -8.74 -18.04
CA PHE A 351 4.32 -8.82 -19.12
C PHE A 351 4.48 -7.50 -19.88
N PHE A 352 3.59 -6.52 -19.68
CA PHE A 352 3.73 -5.21 -20.32
C PHE A 352 4.84 -4.41 -19.60
N PRO A 353 5.95 -4.02 -20.29
CA PRO A 353 7.16 -3.55 -19.63
C PRO A 353 6.97 -2.37 -18.67
N PHE A 354 6.05 -1.44 -18.98
CA PHE A 354 5.80 -0.26 -18.16
C PHE A 354 4.93 -0.54 -16.93
N PHE A 355 4.19 -1.65 -16.90
CA PHE A 355 3.38 -2.07 -15.75
C PHE A 355 4.05 -3.19 -14.94
N ALA A 356 4.90 -3.99 -15.59
CA ALA A 356 5.65 -5.10 -15.00
C ALA A 356 6.36 -4.79 -13.67
N PRO A 357 7.02 -3.63 -13.44
CA PRO A 357 7.68 -3.33 -12.17
C PRO A 357 6.76 -3.43 -10.95
N LEU A 358 5.47 -3.15 -11.14
CA LEU A 358 4.47 -3.14 -10.07
C LEU A 358 3.59 -4.38 -10.15
N VAL A 359 3.07 -4.70 -11.34
CA VAL A 359 2.11 -5.79 -11.54
C VAL A 359 2.79 -7.16 -11.43
N MET A 360 3.98 -7.37 -12.03
CA MET A 360 4.67 -8.65 -11.90
C MET A 360 5.22 -8.83 -10.48
N PHE A 361 5.73 -7.76 -9.86
CA PHE A 361 6.15 -7.78 -8.45
C PHE A 361 5.02 -8.20 -7.52
N LEU A 362 3.83 -7.61 -7.67
CA LEU A 362 2.63 -8.02 -6.93
C LEU A 362 2.35 -9.51 -7.12
N ARG A 363 2.32 -9.98 -8.37
CA ARG A 363 2.01 -11.39 -8.67
C ARG A 363 3.02 -12.35 -8.07
N VAL A 364 4.34 -12.12 -8.19
CA VAL A 364 5.35 -13.01 -7.55
C VAL A 364 5.39 -12.88 -6.03
N GLY A 365 4.98 -11.74 -5.49
CA GLY A 365 4.89 -11.53 -4.06
C GLY A 365 3.70 -12.27 -3.43
N MET A 366 2.59 -12.37 -4.17
CA MET A 366 1.34 -12.96 -3.68
C MET A 366 1.13 -14.41 -4.13
N LEU A 367 1.53 -14.78 -5.34
CA LEU A 367 1.32 -16.10 -5.93
C LEU A 367 2.62 -16.89 -6.01
N ASP A 368 2.52 -18.22 -5.97
CA ASP A 368 3.62 -19.07 -6.43
C ASP A 368 3.50 -19.27 -7.95
N LEU A 369 4.30 -18.52 -8.70
CA LEU A 369 4.31 -18.58 -10.16
C LEU A 369 5.42 -19.52 -10.64
N PRO A 370 5.17 -20.28 -11.73
CA PRO A 370 6.25 -20.94 -12.46
C PRO A 370 7.33 -19.93 -12.83
N LEU A 371 8.60 -20.26 -12.56
CA LEU A 371 9.74 -19.34 -12.73
C LEU A 371 9.86 -18.72 -14.13
N TRP A 372 9.33 -19.36 -15.16
CA TRP A 372 9.35 -18.82 -16.52
C TRP A 372 8.54 -17.52 -16.65
N GLU A 373 7.47 -17.32 -15.87
CA GLU A 373 6.66 -16.09 -15.92
C GLU A 373 7.47 -14.86 -15.50
N PRO A 374 8.05 -14.78 -14.28
CA PRO A 374 8.87 -13.65 -13.90
C PRO A 374 10.14 -13.51 -14.73
N LEU A 375 10.80 -14.62 -15.12
CA LEU A 375 11.99 -14.56 -15.98
C LEU A 375 11.69 -13.99 -17.36
N LEU A 376 10.55 -14.36 -17.96
CA LEU A 376 10.10 -13.81 -19.24
C LEU A 376 9.79 -12.32 -19.10
N SER A 377 9.11 -11.90 -18.03
CA SER A 377 8.87 -10.48 -17.76
C SER A 377 10.18 -9.70 -17.60
N ILE A 378 11.14 -10.24 -16.85
CA ILE A 378 12.48 -9.64 -16.68
C ILE A 378 13.17 -9.51 -18.05
N ALA A 379 13.13 -10.56 -18.88
CA ALA A 379 13.72 -10.53 -20.22
C ALA A 379 13.07 -9.46 -21.12
N ILE A 380 11.73 -9.38 -21.13
CA ILE A 380 10.97 -8.37 -21.87
C ILE A 380 11.35 -6.96 -21.41
N MET A 381 11.46 -6.74 -20.10
CA MET A 381 11.88 -5.46 -19.53
C MET A 381 13.31 -5.10 -19.94
N LEU A 382 14.26 -6.03 -19.85
CA LEU A 382 15.65 -5.80 -20.26
C LEU A 382 15.76 -5.45 -21.75
N VAL A 383 15.02 -6.15 -22.62
CA VAL A 383 14.94 -5.83 -24.05
C VAL A 383 14.36 -4.43 -24.25
N THR A 384 13.30 -4.08 -23.53
CA THR A 384 12.67 -2.76 -23.62
C THR A 384 13.61 -1.65 -23.15
N ILE A 385 14.33 -1.86 -22.04
CA ILE A 385 15.35 -0.95 -21.52
C ILE A 385 16.47 -0.79 -22.55
N PHE A 386 16.93 -1.87 -23.19
CA PHE A 386 17.96 -1.80 -24.22
C PHE A 386 17.50 -0.99 -25.43
N ILE A 387 16.27 -1.23 -25.91
CA ILE A 387 15.65 -0.48 -27.01
C ILE A 387 15.56 1.00 -26.64
N LEU A 388 14.96 1.34 -25.49
CA LEU A 388 14.85 2.71 -25.02
C LEU A 388 16.22 3.36 -24.78
N GLY A 389 17.20 2.62 -24.29
CA GLY A 389 18.57 3.09 -24.10
C GLY A 389 19.25 3.42 -25.42
N PHE A 390 19.06 2.58 -26.44
CA PHE A 390 19.62 2.79 -27.78
C PHE A 390 18.98 3.99 -28.50
N PHE A 391 17.64 4.08 -28.48
CA PHE A 391 16.93 5.23 -29.06
C PHE A 391 17.15 6.50 -28.24
N GLY A 392 17.07 6.40 -26.92
CA GLY A 392 17.30 7.48 -25.98
C GLY A 392 18.70 8.04 -26.07
N ALA A 393 19.74 7.22 -26.25
CA ALA A 393 21.09 7.70 -26.48
C ALA A 393 21.21 8.57 -27.75
N ARG A 394 20.51 8.23 -28.84
CA ARG A 394 20.49 9.05 -30.06
C ARG A 394 19.74 10.37 -29.85
N VAL A 395 18.55 10.29 -29.25
CA VAL A 395 17.73 11.48 -28.96
C VAL A 395 18.48 12.40 -27.99
N TYR A 396 19.14 11.84 -26.98
CA TYR A 396 19.89 12.59 -25.98
C TYR A 396 21.07 13.36 -26.60
N ARG A 397 21.84 12.72 -27.49
CA ARG A 397 22.95 13.39 -28.20
C ARG A 397 22.47 14.64 -28.94
N GLY A 398 21.43 14.52 -29.77
CA GLY A 398 20.91 15.65 -30.54
C GLY A 398 20.09 16.63 -29.71
N GLY A 399 19.28 16.13 -28.78
CA GLY A 399 18.38 16.91 -27.93
C GLY A 399 19.14 17.87 -27.02
N VAL A 400 20.28 17.45 -26.48
CA VAL A 400 21.19 18.30 -25.71
C VAL A 400 21.71 19.49 -26.51
N LEU A 401 21.90 19.35 -27.82
CA LEU A 401 22.43 20.39 -28.71
C LEU A 401 21.33 21.32 -29.28
N MET A 402 20.06 20.98 -29.07
CA MET A 402 18.92 21.75 -29.59
C MET A 402 18.54 22.91 -28.66
N TYR A 403 18.58 24.13 -29.18
CA TYR A 403 18.10 25.35 -28.51
C TYR A 403 16.81 25.89 -29.13
N GLY A 404 15.81 26.18 -28.30
CA GLY A 404 14.54 26.77 -28.71
C GLY A 404 13.34 26.25 -27.88
N PRO A 405 12.16 26.90 -27.96
CA PRO A 405 10.97 26.40 -27.26
C PRO A 405 10.59 25.02 -27.81
N SER A 406 10.44 24.03 -26.92
CA SER A 406 10.03 22.66 -27.26
C SER A 406 8.64 22.68 -27.92
N ARG A 407 8.57 22.20 -29.15
CA ARG A 407 7.35 22.08 -29.96
C ARG A 407 7.08 20.60 -30.26
N SER A 408 6.61 19.88 -29.24
CA SER A 408 5.92 18.59 -29.38
C SER A 408 6.80 17.41 -29.84
N LEU A 409 6.18 16.26 -30.13
CA LEU A 409 6.78 15.00 -30.63
C LEU A 409 7.60 15.18 -31.93
N LYS A 410 7.43 16.30 -32.65
CA LYS A 410 8.22 16.66 -33.83
C LYS A 410 9.70 16.88 -33.50
N ASP A 411 10.01 17.28 -32.28
CA ASP A 411 11.39 17.50 -31.83
C ASP A 411 12.16 16.20 -31.61
N ILE A 412 11.47 15.08 -31.36
CA ILE A 412 12.12 13.75 -31.28
C ILE A 412 12.77 13.41 -32.62
N LYS A 413 12.07 13.64 -33.74
CA LYS A 413 12.59 13.36 -35.08
C LYS A 413 13.81 14.24 -35.41
N LYS A 414 13.77 15.52 -35.03
CA LYS A 414 14.87 16.47 -35.22
C LYS A 414 16.08 16.13 -34.34
N ALA A 415 15.86 15.73 -33.08
CA ALA A 415 16.91 15.27 -32.18
C ALA A 415 17.60 13.99 -32.73
N ILE A 416 16.86 13.05 -33.30
CA ILE A 416 17.43 11.85 -33.94
C ILE A 416 18.29 12.20 -35.16
N GLN A 417 17.89 13.19 -35.97
CA GLN A 417 18.65 13.62 -37.14
C GLN A 417 19.97 14.28 -36.74
N LEU A 418 19.96 15.15 -35.73
CA LEU A 418 21.16 15.82 -35.22
C LEU A 418 22.11 14.86 -34.48
N GLY A 419 21.60 13.78 -33.89
CA GLY A 419 22.42 12.77 -33.21
C GLY A 419 23.09 11.73 -34.13
N LYS A 420 22.92 11.84 -35.46
CA LYS A 420 23.57 10.96 -36.46
C LYS A 420 24.89 11.51 -36.99
N GLU A 421 25.12 12.82 -36.88
CA GLU A 421 26.44 13.46 -37.08
C GLU A 421 27.28 13.27 -35.80
#